data_AF-A0A2U3A6Q3-F1
#
_entry.id   AF-A0A2U3A6Q3-F1
#
_cell.length_a   1.000
_cell.length_b   1.000
_cell.length_c   1.000
_cell.angle_alpha   90.00
_cell.angle_beta   90.00
_cell.angle_gamma   90.00
#
_symmetry.space_group_name_H-M   'P 1'
#
loop_
_entity.id
_entity.type
_entity.pdbx_description
1 polymer ?
#
loop_
_entity_poly.entity_id
_entity_poly.type
_entity_poly.pdbx_seq_one_letter_code
_entity_poly.pdbx_strand_id
1 'polypeptide(L)'
;NGTIAAGAAVSTGAQFTYSGTNAAPTSFAINGTTCVGAHQPPITVLTSPAAGAVYTQGDAVPLAATAAAADNATISKVEFYDDTKLLGTDTTAPYALSASGLTVGSHSLLAKAYDSLGASAESTPVGITVASGPSVVATPSQLGVQQGKTGTYDVKLSTQPSANVTVTTTRASGNSGLSVTGGASLTFTPSNWSTAQKVTITADSSGTGAATFESTATGHAKASVTVTQLGATKAYDARFLELYGKITNPANGYFSPEGIPYHSVETLIVEAPDHGHETTSEAYSYLLWLQAMYGKVTGDWSKFNGAWDIMEKYMIPTHADQPTNSFYNASKPATYAPELDTPNEYPAKLDSSVTSGSDPIAAELKSAYGTDDVYGMHWLQDVDNVYGYGNEPGKCEAGPTATGPSYINTFQRGAQESVWETVPQPTCDQFKYGGTNGYLDLFTGDASYAKQWKFTNAPDADARAVQAAYWADVWAKQQGKGSDVSATVGKAAKMGDYLRYAMYDKYFKKIGNCVGPSTCPAGTGKNSSMYLLSWYYAWGGATDTSAGWAWRIGSSHAHGGYQNPLAA
;
A
#
# COMPACT_ATOMS: atom_id res chain seq x y z
N ASN A 1 -60.06 -4.04 2.58
CA ASN A 1 -59.40 -3.35 3.70
C ASN A 1 -58.11 -4.06 4.04
N GLY A 2 -57.03 -3.73 3.34
CA GLY A 2 -55.68 -4.18 3.69
C GLY A 2 -55.00 -3.12 4.55
N THR A 3 -54.13 -3.53 5.46
CA THR A 3 -53.25 -2.62 6.21
C THR A 3 -52.08 -2.21 5.32
N ILE A 4 -51.83 -0.91 5.15
CA ILE A 4 -50.64 -0.42 4.44
C ILE A 4 -49.50 -0.36 5.46
N ALA A 5 -48.37 -1.02 5.16
CA ALA A 5 -47.20 -1.01 6.04
C ALA A 5 -46.55 0.39 6.08
N ALA A 6 -45.86 0.71 7.18
CA ALA A 6 -45.13 1.98 7.31
C ALA A 6 -44.10 2.13 6.17
N GLY A 7 -44.11 3.28 5.47
CA GLY A 7 -43.24 3.56 4.33
C GLY A 7 -43.70 2.98 2.98
N ALA A 8 -44.77 2.18 2.94
CA ALA A 8 -45.30 1.66 1.69
C ALA A 8 -46.19 2.71 0.98
N ALA A 9 -46.04 2.81 -0.34
CA ALA A 9 -46.91 3.62 -1.19
C ALA A 9 -48.03 2.75 -1.79
N VAL A 10 -49.23 3.31 -1.88
CA VAL A 10 -50.37 2.71 -2.59
C VAL A 10 -50.92 3.75 -3.56
N SER A 11 -51.06 3.36 -4.83
CA SER A 11 -51.81 4.14 -5.82
C SER A 11 -53.27 3.69 -5.79
N THR A 12 -54.18 4.57 -5.40
CA THR A 12 -55.62 4.33 -5.50
C THR A 12 -56.19 5.09 -6.68
N GLY A 13 -56.91 4.40 -7.56
CA GLY A 13 -57.77 5.03 -8.57
C GLY A 13 -59.22 4.97 -8.13
N ALA A 14 -59.97 6.05 -8.34
CA ALA A 14 -61.41 6.07 -8.19
C ALA A 14 -62.02 6.80 -9.38
N GLN A 15 -63.09 6.22 -9.94
CA GLN A 15 -63.90 6.88 -10.97
C GLN A 15 -65.10 7.50 -10.30
N PHE A 16 -65.21 8.82 -10.36
CA PHE A 16 -66.34 9.56 -9.80
C PHE A 16 -67.18 10.17 -10.93
N THR A 17 -68.49 10.07 -10.81
CA THR A 17 -69.44 10.85 -11.63
C THR A 17 -69.90 12.04 -10.80
N TYR A 18 -69.68 13.25 -11.29
CA TYR A 18 -70.04 14.49 -10.58
C TYR A 18 -71.06 15.31 -11.37
N SER A 19 -71.94 16.03 -10.68
CA SER A 19 -72.87 17.01 -11.26
C SER A 19 -72.72 18.37 -10.56
N GLY A 20 -72.23 19.39 -11.26
CA GLY A 20 -72.05 20.76 -10.74
C GLY A 20 -70.75 21.42 -11.20
N THR A 21 -70.41 22.60 -10.66
CA THR A 21 -69.11 23.25 -10.85
C THR A 21 -68.03 22.49 -10.09
N ASN A 22 -67.01 22.00 -10.81
CA ASN A 22 -65.98 21.14 -10.26
C ASN A 22 -64.86 21.99 -9.64
N ALA A 23 -65.00 22.38 -8.37
CA ALA A 23 -63.90 23.00 -7.63
C ALA A 23 -62.86 21.93 -7.26
N ALA A 24 -61.58 22.23 -7.45
CA ALA A 24 -60.51 21.31 -7.09
C ALA A 24 -60.61 20.93 -5.58
N PRO A 25 -60.53 19.64 -5.23
CA PRO A 25 -60.58 19.22 -3.83
C PRO A 25 -59.41 19.83 -3.05
N THR A 26 -59.70 20.37 -1.86
CA THR A 26 -58.69 21.04 -1.00
C THR A 26 -58.11 20.12 0.08
N SER A 27 -58.68 18.93 0.28
CA SER A 27 -58.16 17.92 1.21
C SER A 27 -58.56 16.52 0.78
N PHE A 28 -57.74 15.54 1.15
CA PHE A 28 -58.01 14.11 0.98
C PHE A 28 -57.78 13.43 2.32
N ALA A 29 -58.67 12.54 2.75
CA ALA A 29 -58.55 11.83 4.01
C ALA A 29 -58.96 10.37 3.84
N ILE A 30 -58.24 9.46 4.49
CA ILE A 30 -58.57 8.03 4.56
C ILE A 30 -58.97 7.74 6.00
N ASN A 31 -60.19 7.22 6.21
CA ASN A 31 -60.74 6.90 7.55
C ASN A 31 -60.67 8.06 8.56
N GLY A 32 -60.86 9.30 8.10
CA GLY A 32 -60.81 10.50 8.94
C GLY A 32 -59.40 11.06 9.17
N THR A 33 -58.36 10.41 8.67
CA THR A 33 -56.98 10.92 8.71
C THR A 33 -56.67 11.66 7.41
N THR A 34 -56.46 12.97 7.49
CA THR A 34 -56.05 13.79 6.34
C THR A 34 -54.69 13.34 5.82
N CYS A 35 -54.63 13.03 4.53
CA CYS A 35 -53.40 12.78 3.80
C CYS A 35 -52.78 14.13 3.41
N VAL A 36 -51.68 14.49 4.09
CA VAL A 36 -50.99 15.78 3.90
C VAL A 36 -49.82 15.70 2.90
N GLY A 37 -49.69 14.58 2.17
CA GLY A 37 -48.55 14.30 1.30
C GLY A 37 -47.42 13.57 2.03
N ALA A 38 -46.35 13.26 1.31
CA ALA A 38 -45.14 12.72 1.92
C ALA A 38 -44.43 13.82 2.72
N HIS A 39 -44.08 13.52 3.97
CA HIS A 39 -43.34 14.42 4.86
C HIS A 39 -42.05 14.90 4.19
N GLN A 40 -41.84 16.21 4.14
CA GLN A 40 -40.66 16.80 3.51
C GLN A 40 -39.46 16.74 4.47
N PRO A 41 -38.30 16.24 4.02
CA PRO A 41 -37.10 16.27 4.85
C PRO A 41 -36.67 17.72 5.16
N PRO A 42 -35.86 17.94 6.20
CA PRO A 42 -35.37 19.27 6.53
C PRO A 42 -34.47 19.84 5.42
N ILE A 43 -34.21 21.14 5.44
CA ILE A 43 -33.17 21.78 4.64
C ILE A 43 -31.97 22.04 5.55
N THR A 44 -30.78 21.64 5.12
CA THR A 44 -29.53 21.79 5.89
C THR A 44 -28.48 22.50 5.05
N VAL A 45 -27.82 23.51 5.60
CA VAL A 45 -26.70 24.22 4.97
C VAL A 45 -25.54 24.28 5.94
N LEU A 46 -24.38 23.78 5.53
CA LEU A 46 -23.12 23.99 6.23
C LEU A 46 -22.62 25.40 5.88
N THR A 47 -22.52 26.27 6.88
CA THR A 47 -22.17 27.69 6.73
C THR A 47 -20.73 28.01 7.13
N SER A 48 -20.07 27.09 7.85
CA SER A 48 -18.63 27.13 8.12
C SER A 48 -18.08 25.70 8.12
N PRO A 49 -16.88 25.46 7.59
CA PRO A 49 -15.93 26.44 7.04
C PRO A 49 -16.31 26.93 5.64
N ALA A 50 -15.53 27.88 5.10
CA ALA A 50 -15.64 28.27 3.70
C ALA A 50 -15.01 27.19 2.79
N ALA A 51 -15.56 27.01 1.58
CA ALA A 51 -14.99 26.10 0.60
C ALA A 51 -13.56 26.50 0.22
N GLY A 52 -12.64 25.54 0.25
CA GLY A 52 -11.22 25.72 0.00
C GLY A 52 -10.43 26.28 1.20
N ALA A 53 -11.03 26.41 2.38
CA ALA A 53 -10.31 26.86 3.58
C ALA A 53 -9.13 25.93 3.90
N VAL A 54 -8.04 26.52 4.39
CA VAL A 54 -6.83 25.79 4.81
C VAL A 54 -6.64 25.96 6.32
N TYR A 55 -6.50 24.85 7.03
CA TYR A 55 -6.20 24.79 8.47
C TYR A 55 -4.85 24.12 8.70
N THR A 56 -4.23 24.35 9.85
CA THR A 56 -3.00 23.64 10.22
C THR A 56 -3.34 22.42 11.07
N GLN A 57 -2.58 21.33 10.92
CA GLN A 57 -2.73 20.15 11.77
C GLN A 57 -2.67 20.53 13.25
N GLY A 58 -3.68 20.11 14.01
CA GLY A 58 -3.84 20.43 15.43
C GLY A 58 -4.71 21.64 15.71
N ASP A 59 -4.94 22.52 14.72
CA ASP A 59 -5.93 23.59 14.85
C ASP A 59 -7.34 23.02 14.83
N ALA A 60 -8.24 23.68 15.56
CA ALA A 60 -9.64 23.32 15.53
C ALA A 60 -10.34 23.94 14.31
N VAL A 61 -11.09 23.12 13.58
CA VAL A 61 -11.91 23.53 12.44
C VAL A 61 -13.32 23.85 12.92
N PRO A 62 -13.77 25.12 12.81
CA PRO A 62 -15.12 25.51 13.20
C PRO A 62 -16.13 25.06 12.14
N LEU A 63 -17.07 24.23 12.57
CA LEU A 63 -18.25 23.82 11.80
C LEU A 63 -19.46 24.57 12.33
N ALA A 64 -20.24 25.13 11.41
CA ALA A 64 -21.52 25.73 11.74
C ALA A 64 -22.53 25.37 10.65
N ALA A 65 -23.77 25.11 11.04
CA ALA A 65 -24.83 24.77 10.12
C ALA A 65 -26.14 25.48 10.47
N THR A 66 -26.92 25.80 9.44
CA THR A 66 -28.32 26.16 9.59
C THR A 66 -29.19 25.00 9.12
N ALA A 67 -30.26 24.74 9.86
CA ALA A 67 -31.22 23.70 9.52
C ALA A 67 -32.65 24.22 9.74
N ALA A 68 -33.56 23.91 8.81
CA ALA A 68 -34.96 24.30 8.87
C ALA A 68 -35.85 23.09 8.56
N ALA A 69 -36.80 22.80 9.44
CA ALA A 69 -37.77 21.73 9.25
C ALA A 69 -38.98 22.23 8.44
N ALA A 70 -39.61 21.32 7.69
CA ALA A 70 -40.87 21.54 6.99
C ALA A 70 -42.05 20.96 7.77
N ASP A 71 -43.28 21.13 7.25
CA ASP A 71 -44.50 20.46 7.73
C ASP A 71 -44.79 20.60 9.24
N ASN A 72 -44.41 21.75 9.84
CA ASN A 72 -44.50 22.05 11.27
C ASN A 72 -43.68 21.10 12.18
N ALA A 73 -42.74 20.34 11.63
CA ALA A 73 -41.75 19.61 12.42
C ALA A 73 -40.71 20.56 13.05
N THR A 74 -39.91 20.04 13.97
CA THR A 74 -38.76 20.76 14.54
C THR A 74 -37.48 20.00 14.21
N ILE A 75 -36.34 20.69 14.14
CA ILE A 75 -35.04 20.02 14.02
C ILE A 75 -34.71 19.38 15.37
N SER A 76 -34.42 18.08 15.37
CA SER A 76 -34.08 17.30 16.57
C SER A 76 -32.58 17.30 16.84
N LYS A 77 -31.75 17.23 15.77
CA LYS A 77 -30.29 17.30 15.85
C LYS A 77 -29.66 17.63 14.49
N VAL A 78 -28.43 18.11 14.53
CA VAL A 78 -27.51 18.20 13.38
C VAL A 78 -26.26 17.40 13.70
N GLU A 79 -25.88 16.52 12.78
CA GLU A 79 -24.64 15.75 12.83
C GLU A 79 -23.63 16.34 11.84
N PHE A 80 -22.37 16.41 12.26
CA PHE A 80 -21.28 16.91 11.43
C PHE A 80 -20.34 15.77 11.07
N TYR A 81 -19.93 15.71 9.81
CA TYR A 81 -19.12 14.64 9.26
C TYR A 81 -17.87 15.17 8.55
N ASP A 82 -16.83 14.35 8.56
CA ASP A 82 -15.67 14.40 7.69
C ASP A 82 -15.69 13.17 6.79
N ASP A 83 -15.92 13.37 5.50
CA ASP A 83 -16.31 12.34 4.56
C ASP A 83 -17.51 11.52 5.08
N THR A 84 -17.25 10.30 5.57
CA THR A 84 -18.27 9.40 6.13
C THR A 84 -18.17 9.27 7.65
N LYS A 85 -17.15 9.87 8.28
CA LYS A 85 -16.89 9.77 9.71
C LYS A 85 -17.64 10.85 10.48
N LEU A 86 -18.47 10.43 11.43
CA LEU A 86 -19.15 11.35 12.35
C LEU A 86 -18.11 12.03 13.26
N LEU A 87 -18.07 13.36 13.22
CA LEU A 87 -17.24 14.19 14.08
C LEU A 87 -17.97 14.54 15.38
N GLY A 88 -19.28 14.75 15.31
CA GLY A 88 -20.09 15.08 16.47
C GLY A 88 -21.54 15.41 16.11
N THR A 89 -22.34 15.57 17.15
CA THR A 89 -23.77 15.87 17.07
C THR A 89 -24.07 17.10 17.92
N ASP A 90 -24.85 18.02 17.39
CA ASP A 90 -25.39 19.15 18.12
C ASP A 90 -26.92 19.11 18.10
N THR A 91 -27.55 19.20 19.26
CA THR A 91 -29.02 19.15 19.43
C THR A 91 -29.61 20.52 19.76
N THR A 92 -28.84 21.61 19.74
CA THR A 92 -29.32 22.94 20.14
C THR A 92 -28.86 24.01 19.17
N ALA A 93 -29.82 24.69 18.53
CA ALA A 93 -29.51 25.82 17.65
C ALA A 93 -28.96 27.03 18.45
N PRO A 94 -27.97 27.78 17.93
CA PRO A 94 -27.31 27.62 16.62
C PRO A 94 -26.36 26.43 16.58
N TYR A 95 -26.50 25.57 15.57
CA TYR A 95 -25.76 24.31 15.48
C TYR A 95 -24.29 24.54 15.11
N ALA A 96 -23.39 24.14 16.00
CA ALA A 96 -21.96 24.31 15.79
C ALA A 96 -21.13 23.17 16.42
N LEU A 97 -19.98 22.90 15.81
CA LEU A 97 -18.99 21.97 16.33
C LEU A 97 -17.59 22.52 16.11
N SER A 98 -16.68 22.30 17.05
CA SER A 98 -15.26 22.57 16.87
C SER A 98 -14.54 21.24 16.65
N ALA A 99 -14.30 20.90 15.39
CA ALA A 99 -13.65 19.64 15.02
C ALA A 99 -12.14 19.76 15.26
N SER A 100 -11.57 18.81 16.01
CA SER A 100 -10.13 18.76 16.28
C SER A 100 -9.56 17.40 15.89
N GLY A 101 -8.25 17.35 15.66
CA GLY A 101 -7.58 16.10 15.28
C GLY A 101 -7.89 15.61 13.87
N LEU A 102 -8.30 16.52 12.97
CA LEU A 102 -8.32 16.21 11.53
C LEU A 102 -6.88 15.94 11.06
N THR A 103 -6.73 14.93 10.21
CA THR A 103 -5.44 14.51 9.65
C THR A 103 -4.94 15.51 8.62
N VAL A 104 -3.67 15.45 8.21
CA VAL A 104 -3.18 16.26 7.09
C VAL A 104 -3.78 15.72 5.79
N GLY A 105 -4.27 16.59 4.92
CA GLY A 105 -4.88 16.21 3.65
C GLY A 105 -6.12 17.03 3.28
N SER A 106 -6.80 16.62 2.21
CA SER A 106 -8.10 17.18 1.83
C SER A 106 -9.23 16.51 2.60
N HIS A 107 -10.24 17.29 2.97
CA HIS A 107 -11.41 16.83 3.73
C HIS A 107 -12.69 17.32 3.08
N SER A 108 -13.75 16.50 3.10
CA SER A 108 -15.10 16.86 2.64
C SER A 108 -16.05 16.95 3.83
N LEU A 109 -16.35 18.17 4.28
CA LEU A 109 -17.15 18.39 5.48
C LEU A 109 -18.64 18.51 5.16
N LEU A 110 -19.48 17.86 5.97
CA LEU A 110 -20.91 17.75 5.73
C LEU A 110 -21.71 17.98 7.02
N ALA A 111 -22.86 18.64 6.93
CA ALA A 111 -23.87 18.66 7.99
C ALA A 111 -25.10 17.85 7.57
N LYS A 112 -25.63 17.05 8.50
CA LYS A 112 -26.86 16.26 8.31
C LYS A 112 -27.85 16.59 9.42
N ALA A 113 -28.97 17.21 9.06
CA ALA A 113 -30.02 17.51 10.02
C ALA A 113 -31.07 16.39 10.04
N TYR A 114 -31.63 16.18 11.23
CA TYR A 114 -32.75 15.29 11.48
C TYR A 114 -33.90 16.10 12.07
N ASP A 115 -35.12 15.83 11.63
CA ASP A 115 -36.31 16.44 12.24
C ASP A 115 -36.94 15.54 13.31
N SER A 116 -38.02 16.03 13.92
CA SER A 116 -38.77 15.35 14.98
C SER A 116 -39.62 14.17 14.48
N LEU A 117 -39.77 14.00 13.17
CA LEU A 117 -40.51 12.91 12.53
C LEU A 117 -39.59 11.84 11.94
N GLY A 118 -38.27 12.02 12.07
CA GLY A 118 -37.25 11.05 11.69
C GLY A 118 -36.75 11.19 10.25
N ALA A 119 -37.19 12.20 9.50
CA ALA A 119 -36.60 12.49 8.20
C ALA A 119 -35.27 13.23 8.37
N SER A 120 -34.39 13.10 7.37
CA SER A 120 -33.05 13.69 7.39
C SER A 120 -32.64 14.19 6.03
N ALA A 121 -31.77 15.20 6.01
CA ALA A 121 -31.20 15.76 4.80
C ALA A 121 -29.81 16.33 5.05
N GLU A 122 -28.98 16.17 4.04
CA GLU A 122 -27.56 16.52 4.01
C GLU A 122 -27.36 17.89 3.33
N SER A 123 -26.37 18.65 3.80
CA SER A 123 -25.92 19.85 3.11
C SER A 123 -25.15 19.50 1.83
N THR A 124 -24.85 20.51 1.01
CA THR A 124 -23.73 20.36 0.05
C THR A 124 -22.42 20.18 0.82
N PRO A 125 -21.56 19.22 0.45
CA PRO A 125 -20.26 19.08 1.09
C PRO A 125 -19.36 20.29 0.84
N VAL A 126 -18.55 20.65 1.83
CA VAL A 126 -17.55 21.73 1.75
C VAL A 126 -16.16 21.13 1.83
N GLY A 127 -15.39 21.26 0.75
CA GLY A 127 -13.99 20.84 0.72
C GLY A 127 -13.07 21.80 1.48
N ILE A 128 -12.19 21.28 2.34
CA ILE A 128 -11.10 22.03 2.99
C ILE A 128 -9.77 21.27 2.85
N THR A 129 -8.66 21.91 3.23
CA THR A 129 -7.34 21.27 3.36
C THR A 129 -6.77 21.47 4.75
N VAL A 130 -6.24 20.43 5.36
CA VAL A 130 -5.45 20.51 6.60
C VAL A 130 -3.99 20.33 6.22
N ALA A 131 -3.18 21.37 6.39
CA ALA A 131 -1.74 21.38 6.11
C ALA A 131 -0.93 20.87 7.30
N SER A 132 0.27 20.35 7.04
CA SER A 132 1.21 19.98 8.11
C SER A 132 1.61 21.19 8.97
N GLY A 133 1.74 20.98 10.28
CA GLY A 133 2.20 22.01 11.22
C GLY A 133 3.69 22.33 11.11
N PRO A 134 4.14 23.46 11.70
CA PRO A 134 5.55 23.79 11.76
C PRO A 134 6.34 22.69 12.51
N SER A 135 7.54 22.40 12.05
CA SER A 135 8.36 21.31 12.57
C SER A 135 9.83 21.66 12.58
N VAL A 136 10.57 21.02 13.49
CA VAL A 136 12.02 20.95 13.45
C VAL A 136 12.41 19.83 12.49
N VAL A 137 13.36 20.09 11.61
CA VAL A 137 13.88 19.13 10.64
C VAL A 137 15.36 18.87 10.94
N ALA A 138 15.74 17.61 11.09
CA ALA A 138 17.14 17.20 11.27
C ALA A 138 17.61 16.28 10.13
N THR A 139 18.84 16.49 9.67
CA THR A 139 19.48 15.66 8.63
C THR A 139 20.96 15.43 8.94
N PRO A 140 21.48 14.20 8.84
CA PRO A 140 20.72 12.95 8.67
C PRO A 140 19.94 12.58 9.95
N SER A 141 18.96 11.68 9.85
CA SER A 141 18.24 11.13 11.02
C SER A 141 19.00 10.00 11.73
N GLN A 142 20.13 9.56 11.15
CA GLN A 142 21.03 8.53 11.66
C GLN A 142 22.47 9.00 11.51
N LEU A 143 23.29 8.82 12.55
CA LEU A 143 24.68 9.27 12.56
C LEU A 143 25.58 8.26 13.25
N GLY A 144 26.65 7.84 12.57
CA GLY A 144 27.73 7.07 13.19
C GLY A 144 28.81 8.00 13.75
N VAL A 145 29.14 7.87 15.03
CA VAL A 145 30.26 8.61 15.65
C VAL A 145 31.28 7.63 16.19
N GLN A 146 32.51 7.70 15.69
CA GLN A 146 33.59 6.85 16.15
C GLN A 146 34.01 7.22 17.58
N GLN A 147 34.40 6.22 18.36
CA GLN A 147 34.95 6.40 19.70
C GLN A 147 36.01 7.50 19.75
N GLY A 148 35.86 8.45 20.68
CA GLY A 148 36.77 9.59 20.86
C GLY A 148 36.72 10.63 19.73
N LYS A 149 35.73 10.57 18.84
CA LYS A 149 35.52 11.54 17.76
C LYS A 149 34.20 12.30 17.95
N THR A 150 34.02 13.30 17.11
CA THR A 150 32.77 14.05 16.99
C THR A 150 32.10 13.75 15.65
N GLY A 151 30.78 13.84 15.63
CA GLY A 151 29.98 13.89 14.42
C GLY A 151 28.98 15.03 14.50
N THR A 152 28.46 15.45 13.36
CA THR A 152 27.49 16.55 13.30
C THR A 152 26.28 16.18 12.47
N TYR A 153 25.11 16.69 12.85
CA TYR A 153 23.94 16.72 11.99
C TYR A 153 23.39 18.15 11.92
N ASP A 154 22.67 18.44 10.85
CA ASP A 154 22.08 19.75 10.56
C ASP A 154 20.64 19.82 11.07
N VAL A 155 20.25 20.98 11.58
CA VAL A 155 18.90 21.30 12.08
C VAL A 155 18.40 22.58 11.41
N LYS A 156 17.12 22.60 11.01
CA LYS A 156 16.40 23.78 10.51
C LYS A 156 14.93 23.72 10.90
N LEU A 157 14.16 24.78 10.60
CA LEU A 157 12.69 24.75 10.67
C LEU A 157 12.08 24.42 9.31
N SER A 158 10.88 23.84 9.29
CA SER A 158 10.14 23.53 8.06
C SER A 158 9.41 24.72 7.46
N THR A 159 9.08 25.73 8.26
CA THR A 159 8.38 26.94 7.83
C THR A 159 9.00 28.19 8.46
N GLN A 160 8.77 29.34 7.82
CA GLN A 160 9.21 30.64 8.35
C GLN A 160 8.43 30.99 9.63
N PRO A 161 9.10 31.17 10.78
CA PRO A 161 8.42 31.57 11.99
C PRO A 161 8.15 33.08 11.99
N SER A 162 7.11 33.51 12.71
CA SER A 162 6.77 34.93 12.89
C SER A 162 7.64 35.65 13.93
N ALA A 163 8.37 34.89 14.75
CA ALA A 163 9.30 35.38 15.76
C ALA A 163 10.50 34.41 15.88
N ASN A 164 11.48 34.77 16.70
CA ASN A 164 12.62 33.88 16.94
C ASN A 164 12.16 32.61 17.68
N VAL A 165 12.60 31.46 17.18
CA VAL A 165 12.35 30.13 17.75
C VAL A 165 13.67 29.57 18.27
N THR A 166 13.68 29.14 19.53
CA THR A 166 14.81 28.42 20.11
C THR A 166 14.56 26.93 20.05
N VAL A 167 15.43 26.22 19.34
CA VAL A 167 15.45 24.75 19.28
C VAL A 167 16.47 24.23 20.29
N THR A 168 16.02 23.41 21.24
CA THR A 168 16.89 22.76 22.23
C THR A 168 17.11 21.31 21.86
N THR A 169 18.36 20.85 21.90
CA THR A 169 18.72 19.47 21.61
C THR A 169 19.22 18.76 22.85
N THR A 170 18.64 17.61 23.17
CA THR A 170 19.04 16.78 24.31
C THR A 170 19.07 15.29 23.96
N ARG A 171 19.87 14.51 24.70
CA ARG A 171 19.81 13.04 24.62
C ARG A 171 18.54 12.57 25.34
N ALA A 172 17.60 12.00 24.59
CA ALA A 172 16.34 11.50 25.12
C ALA A 172 16.48 10.10 25.76
N SER A 173 17.32 9.23 25.17
CA SER A 173 17.50 7.85 25.65
C SER A 173 18.78 7.20 25.11
N GLY A 174 19.12 6.02 25.64
CA GLY A 174 20.19 5.15 25.13
C GLY A 174 21.58 5.43 25.71
N ASN A 175 22.61 5.13 24.91
CA ASN A 175 24.02 5.13 25.32
C ASN A 175 24.47 6.48 25.92
N SER A 176 24.88 6.45 27.20
CA SER A 176 25.31 7.64 27.94
C SER A 176 26.67 8.20 27.50
N GLY A 177 27.48 7.40 26.78
CA GLY A 177 28.77 7.81 26.20
C GLY A 177 28.66 8.66 24.93
N LEU A 178 27.45 9.07 24.55
CA LEU A 178 27.19 10.04 23.48
C LEU A 178 26.62 11.32 24.07
N SER A 179 27.25 12.47 23.82
CA SER A 179 26.86 13.76 24.42
C SER A 179 26.77 14.89 23.40
N VAL A 180 25.83 15.81 23.61
CA VAL A 180 25.76 17.06 22.82
C VAL A 180 26.86 17.99 23.31
N THR A 181 27.83 18.30 22.45
CA THR A 181 28.96 19.17 22.79
C THR A 181 28.97 20.49 22.03
N GLY A 182 28.05 20.66 21.07
CA GLY A 182 27.82 21.91 20.36
C GLY A 182 26.41 21.96 19.80
N GLY A 183 25.81 23.15 19.73
CA GLY A 183 24.45 23.32 19.20
C GLY A 183 23.34 22.78 20.12
N ALA A 184 23.58 22.69 21.43
CA ALA A 184 22.55 22.27 22.40
C ALA A 184 21.34 23.24 22.43
N SER A 185 21.55 24.50 22.09
CA SER A 185 20.50 25.51 21.91
C SER A 185 20.81 26.30 20.64
N LEU A 186 19.91 26.26 19.66
CA LEU A 186 20.02 26.95 18.37
C LEU A 186 18.87 27.95 18.23
N THR A 187 19.15 29.15 17.75
CA THR A 187 18.12 30.18 17.53
C THR A 187 17.88 30.38 16.04
N PHE A 188 16.62 30.21 15.64
CA PHE A 188 16.13 30.43 14.29
C PHE A 188 15.26 31.69 14.27
N THR A 189 15.63 32.67 13.48
CA THR A 189 14.91 33.91 13.23
C THR A 189 14.01 33.77 11.99
N PRO A 190 13.07 34.70 11.77
CA PRO A 190 12.33 34.77 10.51
C PRO A 190 13.21 34.86 9.26
N SER A 191 14.49 35.26 9.38
CA SER A 191 15.42 35.40 8.25
C SER A 191 16.35 34.20 8.04
N ASN A 192 16.57 33.35 9.04
CA ASN A 192 17.52 32.23 8.94
C ASN A 192 16.90 30.84 9.20
N TRP A 193 15.58 30.76 9.37
CA TRP A 193 14.85 29.53 9.75
C TRP A 193 15.15 28.32 8.87
N SER A 194 15.37 28.53 7.56
CA SER A 194 15.66 27.49 6.58
C SER A 194 17.15 27.20 6.42
N THR A 195 18.03 28.03 7.01
CA THR A 195 19.47 27.83 7.01
C THR A 195 19.84 26.78 8.04
N ALA A 196 20.43 25.68 7.57
CA ALA A 196 20.91 24.60 8.42
C ALA A 196 21.93 25.08 9.46
N GLN A 197 21.69 24.77 10.74
CA GLN A 197 22.60 24.98 11.85
C GLN A 197 23.03 23.63 12.44
N LYS A 198 24.29 23.52 12.91
CA LYS A 198 24.88 22.24 13.31
C LYS A 198 24.65 21.91 14.79
N VAL A 199 24.25 20.69 15.04
CA VAL A 199 24.42 20.02 16.33
C VAL A 199 25.67 19.15 16.27
N THR A 200 26.51 19.19 17.30
CA THR A 200 27.72 18.36 17.42
C THR A 200 27.54 17.34 18.54
N ILE A 201 27.78 16.07 18.22
CA ILE A 201 27.75 14.94 19.15
C ILE A 201 29.17 14.41 19.31
N THR A 202 29.61 14.23 20.55
CA THR A 202 30.88 13.58 20.88
C THR A 202 30.62 12.19 21.42
N ALA A 203 31.39 11.22 20.93
CA ALA A 203 31.44 9.88 21.49
C ALA A 203 32.63 9.74 22.45
N ASP A 204 32.41 9.06 23.57
CA ASP A 204 33.47 8.65 24.49
C ASP A 204 34.52 7.78 23.80
N SER A 205 35.72 7.71 24.39
CA SER A 205 36.85 6.94 23.84
C SER A 205 36.65 5.42 23.89
N SER A 206 35.60 4.93 24.56
CA SER A 206 35.23 3.52 24.65
C SER A 206 33.71 3.37 24.77
N GLY A 207 33.21 2.15 24.56
CA GLY A 207 31.77 1.85 24.57
C GLY A 207 31.18 1.71 23.17
N THR A 208 29.97 1.16 23.10
CA THR A 208 29.25 0.89 21.85
C THR A 208 27.76 1.05 22.06
N GLY A 209 27.02 1.19 20.97
CA GLY A 209 25.55 1.25 20.99
C GLY A 209 25.03 2.65 20.69
N ALA A 210 23.70 2.74 20.59
CA ALA A 210 23.03 3.93 20.09
C ALA A 210 22.34 4.76 21.19
N ALA A 211 22.15 6.04 20.92
CA ALA A 211 21.36 6.97 21.71
C ALA A 211 20.46 7.81 20.78
N THR A 212 19.27 8.15 21.26
CA THR A 212 18.36 9.05 20.54
C THR A 212 18.50 10.46 21.06
N PHE A 213 18.69 11.42 20.15
CA PHE A 213 18.74 12.85 20.43
C PHE A 213 17.51 13.53 19.84
N GLU A 214 16.84 14.34 20.64
CA GLU A 214 15.64 15.06 20.23
C GLU A 214 15.93 16.56 20.19
N SER A 215 15.60 17.18 19.06
CA SER A 215 15.63 18.63 18.85
C SER A 215 14.20 19.15 18.90
N THR A 216 13.87 19.95 19.92
CA THR A 216 12.52 20.38 20.26
C THR A 216 12.40 21.90 20.28
N ALA A 217 11.23 22.41 19.87
CA ALA A 217 10.85 23.81 20.01
C ALA A 217 9.34 23.92 20.30
N THR A 218 8.94 24.92 21.08
CA THR A 218 7.51 25.14 21.41
C THR A 218 6.70 25.36 20.13
N GLY A 219 5.55 24.68 20.05
CA GLY A 219 4.65 24.77 18.89
C GLY A 219 5.16 24.07 17.63
N HIS A 220 6.29 23.34 17.69
CA HIS A 220 6.85 22.61 16.55
C HIS A 220 6.89 21.11 16.82
N ALA A 221 6.59 20.30 15.80
CA ALA A 221 6.91 18.88 15.88
C ALA A 221 8.43 18.67 16.03
N LYS A 222 8.84 17.73 16.89
CA LYS A 222 10.25 17.47 17.20
C LYS A 222 10.96 16.70 16.08
N ALA A 223 12.27 16.91 15.95
CA ALA A 223 13.14 16.03 15.16
C ALA A 223 13.86 15.04 16.08
N SER A 224 14.02 13.80 15.63
CA SER A 224 14.78 12.77 16.36
C SER A 224 15.94 12.26 15.49
N VAL A 225 17.14 12.20 16.06
CA VAL A 225 18.33 11.63 15.42
C VAL A 225 18.86 10.50 16.28
N THR A 226 19.01 9.31 15.71
CA THR A 226 19.69 8.21 16.41
C THR A 226 21.18 8.26 16.08
N VAL A 227 22.00 8.32 17.11
CA VAL A 227 23.45 8.36 16.98
C VAL A 227 24.02 7.05 17.52
N THR A 228 24.84 6.37 16.72
CA THR A 228 25.49 5.10 17.11
C THR A 228 26.96 5.34 17.38
N GLN A 229 27.43 4.96 18.57
CA GLN A 229 28.85 4.95 18.90
C GLN A 229 29.52 3.74 18.23
N LEU A 230 30.45 4.02 17.31
CA LEU A 230 31.18 3.03 16.54
C LEU A 230 32.60 2.82 17.08
N GLY A 231 33.15 1.63 16.88
CA GLY A 231 34.57 1.37 17.16
C GLY A 231 35.52 2.28 16.35
N ALA A 232 36.72 2.50 16.88
CA ALA A 232 37.68 3.47 16.33
C ALA A 232 38.11 3.25 14.85
N THR A 233 38.00 2.03 14.30
CA THR A 233 38.45 1.68 12.93
C THR A 233 37.33 1.64 11.88
N LYS A 234 36.12 2.10 12.20
CA LYS A 234 34.90 1.85 11.42
C LYS A 234 34.51 2.96 10.42
N ALA A 235 35.44 3.43 9.59
CA ALA A 235 35.18 4.59 8.72
C ALA A 235 34.07 4.36 7.67
N TYR A 236 34.00 3.16 7.08
CA TYR A 236 32.97 2.81 6.09
C TYR A 236 31.60 2.56 6.73
N ASP A 237 31.53 2.06 7.97
CA ASP A 237 30.26 1.98 8.72
C ASP A 237 29.68 3.38 8.96
N ALA A 238 30.52 4.39 9.23
CA ALA A 238 30.06 5.77 9.38
C ALA A 238 29.46 6.32 8.07
N ARG A 239 30.10 6.06 6.93
CA ARG A 239 29.56 6.42 5.60
C ARG A 239 28.25 5.69 5.29
N PHE A 240 28.18 4.42 5.63
CA PHE A 240 26.95 3.63 5.51
C PHE A 240 25.82 4.26 6.33
N LEU A 241 26.05 4.60 7.60
CA LEU A 241 25.03 5.23 8.45
C LEU A 241 24.61 6.61 7.95
N GLU A 242 25.52 7.38 7.36
CA GLU A 242 25.18 8.66 6.72
C GLU A 242 24.22 8.45 5.53
N LEU A 243 24.55 7.53 4.61
CA LEU A 243 23.68 7.24 3.47
C LEU A 243 22.36 6.60 3.90
N TYR A 244 22.41 5.64 4.83
CA TYR A 244 21.22 5.06 5.44
C TYR A 244 20.31 6.15 6.02
N GLY A 245 20.89 7.10 6.77
CA GLY A 245 20.15 8.23 7.32
C GLY A 245 19.56 9.17 6.27
N LYS A 246 20.15 9.27 5.07
CA LYS A 246 19.55 9.97 3.93
C LYS A 246 18.40 9.17 3.34
N ILE A 247 18.59 7.88 3.08
CA ILE A 247 17.56 7.00 2.52
C ILE A 247 16.34 6.95 3.44
N THR A 248 16.53 6.73 4.74
CA THR A 248 15.43 6.60 5.71
C THR A 248 14.91 7.92 6.26
N ASN A 249 15.37 9.08 5.74
CA ASN A 249 14.78 10.35 6.12
C ASN A 249 13.48 10.55 5.31
N PRO A 250 12.30 10.64 5.95
CA PRO A 250 11.04 10.83 5.24
C PRO A 250 11.04 12.08 4.34
N ALA A 251 11.82 13.11 4.69
CA ALA A 251 11.93 14.33 3.89
C ALA A 251 12.63 14.12 2.53
N ASN A 252 13.31 12.99 2.33
CA ASN A 252 13.99 12.66 1.08
C ASN A 252 13.15 11.77 0.16
N GLY A 253 11.95 11.35 0.57
CA GLY A 253 10.96 10.76 -0.33
C GLY A 253 11.26 9.36 -0.87
N TYR A 254 12.15 8.57 -0.27
CA TYR A 254 12.44 7.19 -0.71
C TYR A 254 11.31 6.20 -0.42
N PHE A 255 10.41 6.54 0.50
CA PHE A 255 9.37 5.65 0.99
C PHE A 255 8.01 6.34 0.99
N SER A 256 6.96 5.57 0.75
CA SER A 256 5.57 5.98 1.00
C SER A 256 5.30 6.17 2.50
N PRO A 257 4.16 6.77 2.89
CA PRO A 257 3.73 6.88 4.29
C PRO A 257 3.65 5.53 5.04
N GLU A 258 3.36 4.45 4.32
CA GLU A 258 3.29 3.07 4.83
C GLU A 258 4.68 2.44 5.03
N GLY A 259 5.75 3.11 4.60
CA GLY A 259 7.12 2.61 4.65
C GLY A 259 7.50 1.72 3.46
N ILE A 260 6.73 1.75 2.37
CA ILE A 260 7.00 1.01 1.14
C ILE A 260 8.08 1.75 0.35
N PRO A 261 9.20 1.10 -0.04
CA PRO A 261 10.21 1.78 -0.85
C PRO A 261 9.61 2.06 -2.23
N TYR A 262 9.77 3.26 -2.76
CA TYR A 262 9.54 3.50 -4.19
C TYR A 262 10.71 2.92 -5.01
N HIS A 263 10.50 2.73 -6.31
CA HIS A 263 11.58 2.44 -7.25
C HIS A 263 12.62 3.58 -7.24
N SER A 264 12.14 4.82 -7.26
CA SER A 264 12.97 6.03 -7.16
C SER A 264 12.24 7.17 -6.46
N VAL A 265 13.00 8.14 -5.95
CA VAL A 265 12.45 9.40 -5.41
C VAL A 265 11.83 10.23 -6.53
N GLU A 266 12.44 10.23 -7.71
CA GLU A 266 11.92 10.90 -8.89
C GLU A 266 10.78 10.07 -9.50
N THR A 267 9.66 10.71 -9.81
CA THR A 267 8.48 10.04 -10.39
C THR A 267 8.60 9.75 -11.88
N LEU A 268 9.32 10.60 -12.64
CA LEU A 268 9.46 10.47 -14.09
C LEU A 268 10.69 9.62 -14.44
N ILE A 269 10.47 8.31 -14.54
CA ILE A 269 11.46 7.31 -14.95
C ILE A 269 10.74 6.13 -15.61
N VAL A 270 11.35 5.55 -16.65
CA VAL A 270 10.82 4.41 -17.40
C VAL A 270 11.99 3.52 -17.82
N GLU A 271 12.08 2.31 -17.28
CA GLU A 271 13.21 1.40 -17.55
C GLU A 271 12.89 -0.09 -17.37
N ALA A 272 12.01 -0.43 -16.43
CA ALA A 272 11.39 -1.74 -16.25
C ALA A 272 10.01 -1.54 -15.57
N PRO A 273 9.93 -0.90 -14.39
CA PRO A 273 8.76 -0.08 -14.07
C PRO A 273 8.69 1.10 -15.05
N ASP A 274 7.49 1.64 -15.24
CA ASP A 274 7.19 2.76 -16.13
C ASP A 274 6.79 4.04 -15.37
N HIS A 275 6.82 3.99 -14.04
CA HIS A 275 6.70 5.16 -13.18
C HIS A 275 7.54 5.00 -11.91
N GLY A 276 8.20 6.07 -11.47
CA GLY A 276 9.19 6.00 -10.37
C GLY A 276 8.62 5.70 -8.99
N HIS A 277 7.33 6.00 -8.79
CA HIS A 277 6.61 5.64 -7.57
C HIS A 277 5.81 4.34 -7.71
N GLU A 278 6.03 3.57 -8.76
CA GLU A 278 5.88 2.14 -8.62
C GLU A 278 6.97 1.61 -7.68
N THR A 279 6.83 0.36 -7.29
CA THR A 279 7.88 -0.38 -6.61
C THR A 279 7.94 -1.80 -7.13
N THR A 280 9.01 -2.48 -6.77
CA THR A 280 9.28 -3.83 -7.23
C THR A 280 9.68 -4.73 -6.08
N SER A 281 9.50 -6.04 -6.26
CA SER A 281 10.07 -7.02 -5.34
C SER A 281 11.59 -6.85 -5.22
N GLU A 282 12.24 -6.36 -6.29
CA GLU A 282 13.63 -5.94 -6.27
C GLU A 282 13.87 -4.85 -5.21
N ALA A 283 13.13 -3.74 -5.23
CA ALA A 283 13.25 -2.67 -4.25
C ALA A 283 13.03 -3.16 -2.80
N TYR A 284 12.05 -4.04 -2.58
CA TYR A 284 11.84 -4.71 -1.28
C TYR A 284 13.04 -5.57 -0.86
N SER A 285 13.62 -6.36 -1.77
CA SER A 285 14.79 -7.19 -1.47
C SER A 285 16.04 -6.35 -1.15
N TYR A 286 16.20 -5.18 -1.78
CA TYR A 286 17.25 -4.22 -1.44
C TYR A 286 16.98 -3.52 -0.11
N LEU A 287 15.72 -3.23 0.24
CA LEU A 287 15.36 -2.73 1.56
C LEU A 287 15.76 -3.76 2.63
N LEU A 288 15.43 -5.03 2.46
CA LEU A 288 15.83 -6.11 3.38
C LEU A 288 17.36 -6.16 3.53
N TRP A 289 18.11 -6.03 2.43
CA TRP A 289 19.57 -6.02 2.47
C TRP A 289 20.13 -4.79 3.21
N LEU A 290 19.58 -3.59 2.92
CA LEU A 290 19.91 -2.35 3.61
C LEU A 290 19.71 -2.49 5.12
N GLN A 291 18.58 -3.07 5.53
CA GLN A 291 18.25 -3.26 6.94
C GLN A 291 19.09 -4.36 7.62
N ALA A 292 19.45 -5.43 6.91
CA ALA A 292 20.38 -6.43 7.42
C ALA A 292 21.78 -5.81 7.66
N MET A 293 22.24 -4.95 6.74
CA MET A 293 23.49 -4.20 6.92
C MET A 293 23.40 -3.21 8.09
N TYR A 294 22.26 -2.56 8.28
CA TYR A 294 22.02 -1.71 9.45
C TYR A 294 22.14 -2.50 10.75
N GLY A 295 21.47 -3.66 10.85
CA GLY A 295 21.60 -4.56 11.99
C GLY A 295 23.04 -5.03 12.25
N LYS A 296 23.81 -5.31 11.20
CA LYS A 296 25.26 -5.61 11.33
C LYS A 296 26.05 -4.47 11.96
N VAL A 297 25.78 -3.23 11.55
CA VAL A 297 26.55 -2.06 11.97
C VAL A 297 26.17 -1.60 13.37
N THR A 298 24.87 -1.61 13.70
CA THR A 298 24.31 -1.00 14.92
C THR A 298 23.94 -2.03 16.00
N GLY A 299 23.73 -3.28 15.60
CA GLY A 299 23.15 -4.33 16.44
C GLY A 299 21.63 -4.22 16.64
N ASP A 300 20.96 -3.29 15.95
CA ASP A 300 19.49 -3.17 15.96
C ASP A 300 18.87 -3.95 14.80
N TRP A 301 18.31 -5.12 15.10
CA TRP A 301 17.67 -5.99 14.13
C TRP A 301 16.18 -5.71 13.93
N SER A 302 15.61 -4.76 14.69
CA SER A 302 14.18 -4.42 14.58
C SER A 302 13.82 -3.90 13.18
N LYS A 303 14.75 -3.22 12.51
CA LYS A 303 14.54 -2.67 11.17
C LYS A 303 14.51 -3.75 10.09
N PHE A 304 15.33 -4.79 10.24
CA PHE A 304 15.32 -5.94 9.33
C PHE A 304 13.99 -6.71 9.44
N ASN A 305 13.54 -6.98 10.66
CA ASN A 305 12.26 -7.63 10.89
C ASN A 305 11.08 -6.76 10.41
N GLY A 306 11.11 -5.46 10.70
CA GLY A 306 10.08 -4.53 10.23
C GLY A 306 9.99 -4.42 8.71
N ALA A 307 11.13 -4.43 8.01
CA ALA A 307 11.13 -4.47 6.54
C ALA A 307 10.53 -5.77 5.99
N TRP A 308 10.75 -6.91 6.66
CA TRP A 308 10.09 -8.16 6.29
C TRP A 308 8.59 -8.10 6.50
N ASP A 309 8.13 -7.51 7.61
CA ASP A 309 6.70 -7.35 7.89
C ASP A 309 6.01 -6.43 6.86
N ILE A 310 6.68 -5.35 6.40
CA ILE A 310 6.18 -4.49 5.31
C ILE A 310 6.09 -5.29 4.00
N MET A 311 7.14 -6.04 3.64
CA MET A 311 7.14 -6.89 2.44
C MET A 311 6.02 -7.94 2.47
N GLU A 312 5.84 -8.66 3.59
CA GLU A 312 4.76 -9.65 3.74
C GLU A 312 3.37 -9.02 3.64
N LYS A 313 3.20 -7.82 4.20
CA LYS A 313 1.90 -7.14 4.20
C LYS A 313 1.51 -6.64 2.82
N TYR A 314 2.47 -6.13 2.05
CA TYR A 314 2.18 -5.35 0.85
C TYR A 314 2.63 -5.99 -0.45
N MET A 315 3.66 -6.85 -0.45
CA MET A 315 4.22 -7.40 -1.69
C MET A 315 3.96 -8.91 -1.87
N ILE A 316 3.68 -9.63 -0.78
CA ILE A 316 3.25 -11.03 -0.85
C ILE A 316 1.72 -11.07 -0.84
N PRO A 317 1.06 -11.62 -1.89
CA PRO A 317 -0.40 -11.70 -1.93
C PRO A 317 -0.95 -12.48 -0.73
N THR A 318 -1.93 -11.91 -0.04
CA THR A 318 -2.63 -12.57 1.08
C THR A 318 -3.62 -13.62 0.55
N HIS A 319 -4.21 -14.44 1.43
CA HIS A 319 -5.25 -15.37 1.00
C HIS A 319 -6.43 -14.68 0.28
N ALA A 320 -6.78 -13.46 0.69
CA ALA A 320 -7.85 -12.70 0.02
C ALA A 320 -7.47 -12.26 -1.41
N ASP A 321 -6.18 -12.11 -1.69
CA ASP A 321 -5.65 -11.75 -3.00
C ASP A 321 -5.54 -12.96 -3.94
N GLN A 322 -5.32 -14.15 -3.39
CA GLN A 322 -5.18 -15.42 -4.10
C GLN A 322 -6.15 -16.53 -3.61
N PRO A 323 -7.47 -16.25 -3.57
CA PRO A 323 -8.44 -17.01 -2.76
C PRO A 323 -8.77 -18.41 -3.28
N THR A 324 -8.46 -18.71 -4.54
CA THR A 324 -8.93 -19.92 -5.22
C THR A 324 -7.82 -20.90 -5.57
N ASN A 325 -6.66 -20.80 -4.91
CA ASN A 325 -5.58 -21.78 -5.02
C ASN A 325 -6.05 -23.23 -4.73
N SER A 326 -7.13 -23.42 -3.95
CA SER A 326 -7.72 -24.74 -3.68
C SER A 326 -8.26 -25.46 -4.92
N PHE A 327 -8.50 -24.77 -6.03
CA PHE A 327 -8.87 -25.36 -7.33
C PHE A 327 -7.67 -25.80 -8.17
N TYR A 328 -6.44 -25.53 -7.72
CA TYR A 328 -5.24 -25.88 -8.46
C TYR A 328 -5.11 -27.40 -8.61
N ASN A 329 -4.85 -27.85 -9.84
CA ASN A 329 -4.61 -29.25 -10.14
C ASN A 329 -3.17 -29.46 -10.62
N ALA A 330 -2.32 -29.99 -9.73
CA ALA A 330 -0.91 -30.26 -10.03
C ALA A 330 -0.68 -31.23 -11.22
N SER A 331 -1.67 -32.07 -11.55
CA SER A 331 -1.58 -32.95 -12.74
C SER A 331 -1.93 -32.23 -14.06
N LYS A 332 -2.49 -31.02 -13.97
CA LYS A 332 -2.86 -30.15 -15.10
C LYS A 332 -2.56 -28.69 -14.71
N PRO A 333 -1.28 -28.33 -14.56
CA PRO A 333 -0.88 -27.09 -13.88
C PRO A 333 -1.27 -25.82 -14.64
N ALA A 334 -1.32 -25.86 -15.97
CA ALA A 334 -1.77 -24.76 -16.82
C ALA A 334 -2.11 -25.27 -18.23
N THR A 335 -2.96 -24.54 -18.95
CA THR A 335 -3.17 -24.72 -20.40
C THR A 335 -2.11 -23.93 -21.16
N TYR A 336 -1.54 -24.53 -22.20
CA TYR A 336 -0.52 -23.89 -23.02
C TYR A 336 -1.08 -22.72 -23.83
N ALA A 337 -0.32 -21.64 -23.92
CA ALA A 337 -0.41 -20.62 -24.95
C ALA A 337 1.01 -20.35 -25.48
N PRO A 338 1.18 -20.14 -26.80
CA PRO A 338 2.48 -19.78 -27.34
C PRO A 338 2.88 -18.37 -26.89
N GLU A 339 4.17 -18.16 -26.70
CA GLU A 339 4.74 -16.80 -26.79
C GLU A 339 4.88 -16.44 -28.28
N LEU A 340 4.63 -15.18 -28.61
CA LEU A 340 4.73 -14.66 -29.97
C LEU A 340 5.83 -13.60 -30.02
N ASP A 341 6.33 -13.31 -31.22
CA ASP A 341 7.55 -12.51 -31.36
C ASP A 341 7.26 -11.03 -31.15
N THR A 342 6.13 -10.52 -31.65
CA THR A 342 5.78 -9.09 -31.59
C THR A 342 4.42 -8.82 -30.92
N PRO A 343 4.24 -7.65 -30.25
CA PRO A 343 3.02 -7.36 -29.50
C PRO A 343 1.72 -7.38 -30.32
N ASN A 344 1.79 -7.11 -31.63
CA ASN A 344 0.62 -7.11 -32.51
C ASN A 344 0.09 -8.50 -32.87
N GLU A 345 0.80 -9.58 -32.50
CA GLU A 345 0.34 -10.95 -32.71
C GLU A 345 -0.55 -11.45 -31.57
N TYR A 346 -0.56 -10.74 -30.45
CA TYR A 346 -1.41 -11.01 -29.30
C TYR A 346 -2.86 -10.55 -29.54
N PRO A 347 -3.87 -11.20 -28.94
CA PRO A 347 -3.77 -12.19 -27.85
C PRO A 347 -3.34 -13.60 -28.29
N ALA A 348 -2.47 -14.24 -27.49
CA ALA A 348 -1.99 -15.59 -27.74
C ALA A 348 -3.08 -16.63 -27.40
N LYS A 349 -3.52 -17.40 -28.40
CA LYS A 349 -4.62 -18.36 -28.23
C LYS A 349 -4.22 -19.55 -27.37
N LEU A 350 -5.06 -19.89 -26.38
CA LEU A 350 -4.92 -21.12 -25.61
C LEU A 350 -5.08 -22.35 -26.51
N ASP A 351 -4.17 -23.33 -26.34
CA ASP A 351 -4.18 -24.58 -27.08
C ASP A 351 -4.16 -25.76 -26.11
N SER A 352 -5.35 -26.35 -25.92
CA SER A 352 -5.56 -27.52 -25.06
C SER A 352 -5.07 -28.83 -25.67
N SER A 353 -4.65 -28.85 -26.94
CA SER A 353 -4.04 -30.03 -27.56
C SER A 353 -2.58 -30.24 -27.13
N VAL A 354 -1.93 -29.18 -26.61
CA VAL A 354 -0.57 -29.25 -26.08
C VAL A 354 -0.60 -29.68 -24.62
N THR A 355 0.02 -30.84 -24.33
CA THR A 355 0.03 -31.41 -22.98
C THR A 355 1.14 -30.81 -22.11
N SER A 356 0.77 -30.14 -21.02
CA SER A 356 1.68 -29.73 -19.93
C SER A 356 2.15 -30.94 -19.10
N GLY A 357 3.30 -30.82 -18.44
CA GLY A 357 3.74 -31.81 -17.43
C GLY A 357 3.01 -31.68 -16.10
N SER A 358 3.40 -32.52 -15.14
CA SER A 358 2.90 -32.45 -13.76
C SER A 358 3.78 -31.55 -12.89
N ASP A 359 3.18 -30.74 -12.02
CA ASP A 359 3.87 -30.04 -10.94
C ASP A 359 4.22 -31.02 -9.80
N PRO A 360 5.51 -31.27 -9.51
CA PRO A 360 5.92 -32.23 -8.51
C PRO A 360 6.07 -31.64 -7.09
N ILE A 361 5.94 -30.32 -6.90
CA ILE A 361 6.24 -29.65 -5.62
C ILE A 361 4.99 -29.08 -4.91
N ALA A 362 3.87 -28.88 -5.59
CA ALA A 362 2.66 -28.33 -4.95
C ALA A 362 2.19 -29.11 -3.72
N ALA A 363 2.13 -30.44 -3.80
CA ALA A 363 1.69 -31.28 -2.68
C ALA A 363 2.68 -31.25 -1.50
N GLU A 364 3.99 -31.17 -1.80
CA GLU A 364 5.05 -31.03 -0.80
C GLU A 364 4.89 -29.70 -0.05
N LEU A 365 4.76 -28.58 -0.79
CA LEU A 365 4.59 -27.24 -0.22
C LEU A 365 3.31 -27.14 0.62
N LYS A 366 2.18 -27.67 0.12
CA LYS A 366 0.91 -27.73 0.87
C LYS A 366 1.08 -28.50 2.18
N SER A 367 1.76 -29.65 2.14
CA SER A 367 2.00 -30.47 3.33
C SER A 367 2.93 -29.78 4.32
N ALA A 368 3.92 -29.02 3.84
CA ALA A 368 4.88 -28.31 4.69
C ALA A 368 4.26 -27.11 5.40
N TYR A 369 3.40 -26.35 4.72
CA TYR A 369 2.91 -25.07 5.22
C TYR A 369 1.41 -25.03 5.56
N GLY A 370 0.66 -26.11 5.29
CA GLY A 370 -0.76 -26.22 5.63
C GLY A 370 -1.67 -25.27 4.85
N THR A 371 -1.20 -24.70 3.74
CA THR A 371 -1.97 -23.80 2.87
C THR A 371 -1.70 -24.10 1.40
N ASP A 372 -2.69 -23.84 0.55
CA ASP A 372 -2.53 -23.85 -0.90
C ASP A 372 -1.92 -22.53 -1.43
N ASP A 373 -1.87 -21.48 -0.61
CA ASP A 373 -1.35 -20.17 -1.03
C ASP A 373 0.14 -20.23 -1.35
N VAL A 374 0.57 -19.36 -2.26
CA VAL A 374 1.98 -19.18 -2.63
C VAL A 374 2.60 -18.09 -1.75
N TYR A 375 3.74 -18.41 -1.13
CA TYR A 375 4.51 -17.45 -0.33
C TYR A 375 5.73 -16.97 -1.12
N GLY A 376 5.51 -16.00 -1.99
CA GLY A 376 6.56 -15.29 -2.73
C GLY A 376 6.04 -13.93 -3.19
N MET A 377 6.96 -12.99 -3.44
CA MET A 377 6.56 -11.63 -3.80
C MET A 377 5.93 -11.62 -5.19
N HIS A 378 4.86 -10.83 -5.37
CA HIS A 378 4.57 -10.31 -6.69
C HIS A 378 5.68 -9.34 -7.11
N TRP A 379 5.91 -9.10 -8.40
CA TRP A 379 7.05 -8.32 -8.86
C TRP A 379 6.81 -6.80 -8.94
N LEU A 380 5.60 -6.32 -9.20
CA LEU A 380 5.31 -4.90 -9.45
C LEU A 380 4.11 -4.41 -8.64
N GLN A 381 4.19 -3.18 -8.16
CA GLN A 381 3.13 -2.54 -7.39
C GLN A 381 3.13 -1.04 -7.63
N ASP A 382 1.95 -0.47 -7.88
CA ASP A 382 1.71 0.97 -7.95
C ASP A 382 1.45 1.50 -6.54
N VAL A 383 2.47 2.11 -5.93
CA VAL A 383 2.45 2.42 -4.49
C VAL A 383 1.46 3.52 -4.13
N ASP A 384 1.37 4.54 -4.98
CA ASP A 384 0.53 5.73 -4.76
C ASP A 384 -0.82 5.64 -5.49
N ASN A 385 -1.14 4.47 -6.07
CA ASN A 385 -2.34 4.24 -6.87
C ASN A 385 -2.48 5.24 -8.03
N VAL A 386 -1.37 5.62 -8.67
CA VAL A 386 -1.31 6.55 -9.81
C VAL A 386 -2.16 6.05 -10.98
N TYR A 387 -2.19 4.73 -11.21
CA TYR A 387 -3.02 4.10 -12.24
C TYR A 387 -4.50 4.00 -11.86
N GLY A 388 -4.83 4.15 -10.57
CA GLY A 388 -6.19 4.25 -10.08
C GLY A 388 -6.97 2.94 -10.05
N TYR A 389 -6.31 1.79 -10.14
CA TYR A 389 -6.96 0.48 -10.03
C TYR A 389 -7.42 0.19 -8.60
N GLY A 390 -6.67 0.62 -7.58
CA GLY A 390 -6.98 0.36 -6.18
C GLY A 390 -6.99 -1.12 -5.83
N ASN A 391 -6.10 -1.90 -6.43
CA ASN A 391 -5.94 -3.33 -6.15
C ASN A 391 -5.05 -3.56 -4.92
N GLU A 392 -5.44 -2.95 -3.80
CA GLU A 392 -4.74 -3.03 -2.51
C GLU A 392 -4.74 -4.45 -1.96
N PRO A 393 -3.76 -4.83 -1.12
CA PRO A 393 -3.79 -6.12 -0.40
C PRO A 393 -5.14 -6.37 0.29
N GLY A 394 -5.77 -7.48 -0.06
CA GLY A 394 -7.09 -7.92 0.38
C GLY A 394 -8.27 -7.28 -0.34
N LYS A 395 -8.04 -6.48 -1.38
CA LYS A 395 -9.07 -5.82 -2.20
C LYS A 395 -8.85 -6.13 -3.67
N CYS A 396 -9.87 -5.90 -4.47
CA CYS A 396 -9.80 -6.07 -5.91
C CYS A 396 -10.51 -4.92 -6.61
N GLU A 397 -9.75 -4.16 -7.38
CA GLU A 397 -10.22 -3.00 -8.15
C GLU A 397 -11.02 -1.96 -7.32
N ALA A 398 -10.56 -1.58 -6.12
CA ALA A 398 -11.25 -0.59 -5.27
C ALA A 398 -11.37 0.80 -5.92
N GLY A 399 -10.51 1.07 -6.91
CA GLY A 399 -10.57 2.24 -7.78
C GLY A 399 -9.74 3.42 -7.31
N PRO A 400 -9.93 4.61 -7.92
CA PRO A 400 -8.98 5.72 -7.81
C PRO A 400 -9.02 6.42 -6.44
N THR A 401 -10.03 6.15 -5.61
CA THR A 401 -10.12 6.67 -4.24
C THR A 401 -9.41 5.80 -3.22
N ALA A 402 -8.88 4.64 -3.64
CA ALA A 402 -8.03 3.79 -2.81
C ALA A 402 -6.71 4.52 -2.54
N THR A 403 -6.17 4.37 -1.33
CA THR A 403 -5.01 5.14 -0.84
C THR A 403 -3.79 4.27 -0.58
N GLY A 404 -3.95 2.95 -0.63
CA GLY A 404 -2.89 1.98 -0.47
C GLY A 404 -2.37 1.47 -1.81
N PRO A 405 -1.32 0.65 -1.75
CA PRO A 405 -0.55 0.29 -2.93
C PRO A 405 -1.29 -0.79 -3.75
N SER A 406 -1.36 -0.61 -5.06
CA SER A 406 -2.14 -1.44 -5.97
C SER A 406 -1.26 -2.49 -6.66
N TYR A 407 -1.59 -3.77 -6.54
CA TYR A 407 -0.94 -4.82 -7.33
C TYR A 407 -1.28 -4.66 -8.82
N ILE A 408 -0.26 -4.49 -9.64
CA ILE A 408 -0.37 -4.29 -11.09
C ILE A 408 0.65 -5.15 -11.82
N ASN A 409 0.47 -5.33 -13.12
CA ASN A 409 1.45 -5.94 -13.99
C ASN A 409 1.56 -5.10 -15.28
N THR A 410 2.54 -5.41 -16.12
CA THR A 410 2.76 -4.77 -17.43
C THR A 410 3.07 -5.85 -18.48
N PHE A 411 4.31 -6.33 -18.53
CA PHE A 411 4.81 -7.26 -19.56
C PHE A 411 3.99 -8.55 -19.70
N GLN A 412 3.45 -8.79 -20.88
CA GLN A 412 2.65 -9.97 -21.24
C GLN A 412 2.75 -10.39 -22.72
N ARG A 413 3.33 -9.56 -23.61
CA ARG A 413 3.24 -9.71 -25.08
C ARG A 413 4.57 -9.97 -25.78
N GLY A 414 5.37 -10.87 -25.21
CA GLY A 414 6.49 -11.50 -25.89
C GLY A 414 7.79 -10.69 -25.90
N ALA A 415 8.79 -11.19 -26.62
CA ALA A 415 10.17 -10.71 -26.49
C ALA A 415 10.43 -9.30 -27.04
N GLN A 416 9.54 -8.79 -27.90
CA GLN A 416 9.62 -7.41 -28.44
C GLN A 416 8.70 -6.41 -27.72
N GLU A 417 7.99 -6.80 -26.66
CA GLU A 417 7.28 -5.82 -25.83
C GLU A 417 8.27 -5.12 -24.89
N SER A 418 8.75 -3.94 -25.28
CA SER A 418 9.54 -3.09 -24.39
C SER A 418 8.66 -2.41 -23.33
N VAL A 419 9.28 -1.81 -22.32
CA VAL A 419 8.59 -1.05 -21.25
C VAL A 419 7.65 0.02 -21.82
N TRP A 420 8.00 0.61 -22.96
CA TRP A 420 7.23 1.65 -23.66
C TRP A 420 5.96 1.15 -24.34
N GLU A 421 5.85 -0.16 -24.53
CA GLU A 421 4.83 -0.76 -25.37
C GLU A 421 3.76 -1.45 -24.56
N THR A 422 3.94 -1.63 -23.25
CA THR A 422 3.01 -2.33 -22.37
C THR A 422 1.68 -1.60 -22.20
N VAL A 423 0.67 -2.31 -21.68
CA VAL A 423 -0.59 -1.72 -21.23
C VAL A 423 -0.78 -2.12 -19.77
N PRO A 424 -0.41 -1.28 -18.78
CA PRO A 424 -0.53 -1.59 -17.37
C PRO A 424 -1.92 -2.09 -16.99
N GLN A 425 -1.98 -3.09 -16.10
CA GLN A 425 -3.21 -3.81 -15.77
C GLN A 425 -3.21 -4.28 -14.31
N PRO A 426 -4.39 -4.38 -13.65
CA PRO A 426 -4.45 -4.92 -12.30
C PRO A 426 -4.19 -6.42 -12.29
N THR A 427 -3.61 -6.93 -11.20
CA THR A 427 -3.45 -8.39 -11.01
C THR A 427 -4.78 -9.08 -10.79
N CYS A 428 -5.76 -8.41 -10.18
CA CYS A 428 -7.13 -8.86 -10.04
C CYS A 428 -8.03 -8.10 -11.01
N ASP A 429 -8.64 -8.82 -11.96
CA ASP A 429 -9.44 -8.26 -13.05
C ASP A 429 -10.91 -8.68 -12.87
N GLN A 430 -11.77 -7.74 -12.46
CA GLN A 430 -13.22 -7.92 -12.34
C GLN A 430 -13.97 -7.32 -13.52
N PHE A 431 -13.26 -6.97 -14.59
CA PHE A 431 -13.77 -6.26 -15.77
C PHE A 431 -14.28 -4.86 -15.43
N LYS A 432 -13.78 -4.24 -14.36
CA LYS A 432 -14.16 -2.86 -14.00
C LYS A 432 -13.47 -1.84 -14.91
N TYR A 433 -12.23 -2.13 -15.30
CA TYR A 433 -11.41 -1.30 -16.17
C TYR A 433 -11.06 -2.04 -17.46
N GLY A 434 -10.48 -1.36 -18.46
CA GLY A 434 -10.16 -1.96 -19.76
C GLY A 434 -11.39 -2.08 -20.68
N GLY A 435 -11.46 -3.20 -21.41
CA GLY A 435 -12.53 -3.52 -22.34
C GLY A 435 -13.65 -4.37 -21.73
N THR A 436 -14.43 -5.05 -22.58
CA THR A 436 -15.54 -5.92 -22.14
C THR A 436 -15.09 -7.07 -21.24
N ASN A 437 -13.88 -7.57 -21.45
CA ASN A 437 -13.29 -8.69 -20.70
C ASN A 437 -12.14 -8.21 -19.80
N GLY A 438 -12.20 -6.97 -19.34
CA GLY A 438 -11.09 -6.36 -18.63
C GLY A 438 -9.91 -6.11 -19.56
N TYR A 439 -8.73 -6.55 -19.15
CA TYR A 439 -7.51 -6.52 -19.97
C TYR A 439 -7.15 -7.89 -20.56
N LEU A 440 -7.90 -8.94 -20.22
CA LEU A 440 -7.50 -10.33 -20.49
C LEU A 440 -7.35 -10.65 -21.97
N ASP A 441 -8.25 -10.14 -22.80
CA ASP A 441 -8.32 -10.39 -24.24
C ASP A 441 -7.30 -9.57 -25.05
N LEU A 442 -6.48 -8.73 -24.39
CA LEU A 442 -5.25 -8.18 -24.96
C LEU A 442 -4.11 -9.19 -24.97
N PHE A 443 -4.13 -10.16 -24.04
CA PHE A 443 -2.99 -11.02 -23.75
C PHE A 443 -3.24 -12.48 -24.11
N THR A 444 -4.39 -13.04 -23.71
CA THR A 444 -4.70 -14.47 -23.89
C THR A 444 -5.98 -14.62 -24.69
N GLY A 445 -5.95 -15.40 -25.76
CA GLY A 445 -7.09 -15.65 -26.62
C GLY A 445 -7.87 -16.87 -26.12
N ASP A 446 -9.10 -16.67 -25.67
CA ASP A 446 -9.99 -17.73 -25.20
C ASP A 446 -11.40 -17.59 -25.80
N ALA A 447 -12.19 -18.67 -25.75
CA ALA A 447 -13.58 -18.69 -26.18
C ALA A 447 -14.50 -17.90 -25.23
N SER A 448 -14.10 -17.74 -23.97
CA SER A 448 -14.81 -16.99 -22.94
C SER A 448 -13.85 -16.52 -21.86
N TYR A 449 -14.16 -15.39 -21.22
CA TYR A 449 -13.32 -14.81 -20.18
C TYR A 449 -14.01 -14.85 -18.82
N ALA A 450 -13.26 -15.21 -17.78
CA ALA A 450 -13.70 -15.18 -16.41
C ALA A 450 -12.88 -14.15 -15.62
N LYS A 451 -13.56 -13.48 -14.68
CA LYS A 451 -12.92 -12.62 -13.69
C LYS A 451 -11.89 -13.44 -12.92
N GLN A 452 -10.70 -12.90 -12.75
CA GLN A 452 -9.56 -13.68 -12.29
C GLN A 452 -8.51 -12.83 -11.60
N TRP A 453 -7.64 -13.50 -10.85
CA TRP A 453 -6.45 -12.93 -10.24
C TRP A 453 -5.21 -13.66 -10.77
N LYS A 454 -4.09 -12.94 -10.89
CA LYS A 454 -2.81 -13.51 -11.34
C LYS A 454 -1.62 -12.72 -10.80
N PHE A 455 -0.62 -13.42 -10.30
CA PHE A 455 0.63 -12.84 -9.81
C PHE A 455 1.81 -13.46 -10.55
N THR A 456 2.86 -12.66 -10.66
CA THR A 456 4.14 -13.05 -11.27
C THR A 456 5.25 -12.70 -10.29
N ASN A 457 6.10 -13.68 -9.99
CA ASN A 457 7.29 -13.49 -9.18
C ASN A 457 8.49 -13.09 -10.04
N ALA A 458 9.41 -12.32 -9.46
CA ALA A 458 10.76 -12.10 -9.98
C ALA A 458 11.76 -12.91 -9.12
N PRO A 459 12.24 -14.07 -9.61
CA PRO A 459 13.03 -15.01 -8.80
C PRO A 459 14.36 -14.46 -8.28
N ASP A 460 14.96 -13.51 -8.98
CA ASP A 460 16.17 -12.83 -8.53
C ASP A 460 15.91 -12.02 -7.25
N ALA A 461 14.75 -11.39 -7.11
CA ALA A 461 14.37 -10.59 -5.95
C ALA A 461 14.08 -11.45 -4.72
N ASP A 462 13.31 -12.53 -4.86
CA ASP A 462 13.09 -13.49 -3.76
C ASP A 462 14.42 -14.15 -3.35
N ALA A 463 15.28 -14.51 -4.31
CA ALA A 463 16.62 -15.02 -4.01
C ALA A 463 17.48 -13.99 -3.26
N ARG A 464 17.43 -12.70 -3.64
CA ARG A 464 18.13 -11.61 -2.96
C ARG A 464 17.61 -11.40 -1.53
N ALA A 465 16.30 -11.55 -1.32
CA ALA A 465 15.71 -11.52 0.03
C ALA A 465 16.20 -12.68 0.91
N VAL A 466 16.28 -13.90 0.36
CA VAL A 466 16.88 -15.06 1.04
C VAL A 466 18.35 -14.82 1.36
N GLN A 467 19.11 -14.26 0.40
CA GLN A 467 20.51 -13.91 0.58
C GLN A 467 20.73 -12.85 1.69
N ALA A 468 19.87 -11.83 1.75
CA ALA A 468 19.89 -10.82 2.80
C ALA A 468 19.60 -11.44 4.17
N ALA A 469 18.63 -12.35 4.25
CA ALA A 469 18.30 -13.08 5.48
C ALA A 469 19.42 -13.99 5.96
N TYR A 470 20.16 -14.65 5.04
CA TYR A 470 21.37 -15.40 5.37
C TYR A 470 22.40 -14.51 6.07
N TRP A 471 22.69 -13.33 5.52
CA TRP A 471 23.64 -12.41 6.14
C TRP A 471 23.14 -11.85 7.46
N ALA A 472 21.85 -11.55 7.58
CA ALA A 472 21.23 -11.14 8.84
C ALA A 472 21.42 -12.22 9.92
N ASP A 473 21.17 -13.49 9.61
CA ASP A 473 21.38 -14.61 10.52
C ASP A 473 22.84 -14.71 10.98
N VAL A 474 23.79 -14.70 10.02
CA VAL A 474 25.23 -14.79 10.31
C VAL A 474 25.69 -13.64 11.21
N TRP A 475 25.34 -12.40 10.85
CA TRP A 475 25.77 -11.21 11.59
C TRP A 475 25.08 -11.10 12.95
N ALA A 476 23.80 -11.44 13.06
CA ALA A 476 23.09 -11.46 14.34
C ALA A 476 23.69 -12.49 15.29
N LYS A 477 24.01 -13.70 14.81
CA LYS A 477 24.70 -14.74 15.61
C LYS A 477 26.07 -14.29 16.09
N GLN A 478 26.86 -13.63 15.24
CA GLN A 478 28.17 -13.06 15.62
C GLN A 478 28.04 -12.01 16.74
N GLN A 479 26.91 -11.32 16.82
CA GLN A 479 26.61 -10.36 17.88
C GLN A 479 25.94 -10.99 19.12
N GLY A 480 25.72 -12.32 19.13
CA GLY A 480 24.97 -13.00 20.19
C GLY A 480 23.46 -12.73 20.16
N LYS A 481 22.94 -12.23 19.03
CA LYS A 481 21.56 -11.80 18.80
C LYS A 481 20.81 -12.65 17.78
N GLY A 482 21.26 -13.88 17.51
CA GLY A 482 20.65 -14.76 16.50
C GLY A 482 19.15 -15.01 16.73
N SER A 483 18.69 -15.01 17.98
CA SER A 483 17.27 -15.11 18.33
C SER A 483 16.42 -13.94 17.85
N ASP A 484 17.03 -12.75 17.65
CA ASP A 484 16.30 -11.53 17.28
C ASP A 484 15.80 -11.61 15.83
N VAL A 485 16.43 -12.43 14.98
CA VAL A 485 16.09 -12.57 13.55
C VAL A 485 15.57 -13.95 13.17
N SER A 486 15.62 -14.93 14.07
CA SER A 486 15.37 -16.35 13.71
C SER A 486 13.99 -16.61 13.12
N ALA A 487 12.96 -15.88 13.57
CA ALA A 487 11.61 -16.00 13.02
C ALA A 487 11.56 -15.54 11.54
N THR A 488 12.17 -14.38 11.26
CA THR A 488 12.28 -13.81 9.91
C THR A 488 13.11 -14.70 8.99
N VAL A 489 14.20 -15.28 9.51
CA VAL A 489 15.00 -16.27 8.77
C VAL A 489 14.18 -17.52 8.43
N GLY A 490 13.30 -17.97 9.32
CA GLY A 490 12.34 -19.03 9.03
C GLY A 490 11.35 -18.69 7.90
N LYS A 491 10.89 -17.43 7.84
CA LYS A 491 10.08 -16.92 6.73
C LYS A 491 10.86 -16.88 5.42
N ALA A 492 12.13 -16.49 5.45
CA ALA A 492 13.01 -16.53 4.29
C ALA A 492 13.23 -17.97 3.76
N ALA A 493 13.37 -18.95 4.66
CA ALA A 493 13.43 -20.35 4.27
C ALA A 493 12.14 -20.80 3.56
N LYS A 494 10.95 -20.37 4.05
CA LYS A 494 9.67 -20.61 3.37
C LYS A 494 9.65 -19.99 1.97
N MET A 495 10.08 -18.74 1.82
CA MET A 495 10.19 -18.07 0.51
C MET A 495 11.09 -18.87 -0.45
N GLY A 496 12.27 -19.31 0.01
CA GLY A 496 13.18 -20.16 -0.77
C GLY A 496 12.55 -21.49 -1.21
N ASP A 497 11.62 -22.04 -0.42
CA ASP A 497 10.92 -23.27 -0.76
C ASP A 497 9.92 -23.08 -1.92
N TYR A 498 9.16 -21.98 -1.91
CA TYR A 498 8.27 -21.62 -3.03
C TYR A 498 9.05 -21.14 -4.27
N LEU A 499 10.21 -20.49 -4.07
CA LEU A 499 11.11 -20.05 -5.15
C LEU A 499 11.56 -21.21 -6.05
N ARG A 500 11.47 -22.46 -5.59
CA ARG A 500 11.69 -23.65 -6.43
C ARG A 500 10.80 -23.71 -7.66
N TYR A 501 9.64 -23.03 -7.68
CA TYR A 501 8.84 -22.89 -8.90
C TYR A 501 9.62 -22.26 -10.07
N ALA A 502 10.55 -21.34 -9.80
CA ALA A 502 11.44 -20.76 -10.81
C ALA A 502 12.39 -21.78 -11.46
N MET A 503 12.55 -22.97 -10.86
CA MET A 503 13.43 -24.00 -11.40
C MET A 503 12.77 -24.84 -12.49
N TYR A 504 11.47 -24.74 -12.70
CA TYR A 504 10.72 -25.58 -13.64
C TYR A 504 10.44 -24.86 -14.96
N ASP A 505 10.42 -25.63 -16.05
CA ASP A 505 9.90 -25.19 -17.35
C ASP A 505 8.49 -24.58 -17.21
N LYS A 506 8.18 -23.58 -18.05
CA LYS A 506 6.91 -22.83 -18.01
C LYS A 506 5.68 -23.74 -17.92
N TYR A 507 5.64 -24.81 -18.71
CA TYR A 507 4.53 -25.76 -18.74
C TYR A 507 4.94 -27.14 -18.23
N PHE A 508 5.95 -27.20 -17.37
CA PHE A 508 6.51 -28.43 -16.79
C PHE A 508 6.91 -29.45 -17.87
N LYS A 509 7.33 -29.01 -19.05
CA LYS A 509 7.87 -29.89 -20.10
C LYS A 509 9.20 -30.48 -19.66
N LYS A 510 9.54 -31.65 -20.19
CA LYS A 510 10.81 -32.30 -19.92
C LYS A 510 11.97 -31.46 -20.48
N ILE A 511 13.00 -31.24 -19.65
CA ILE A 511 14.20 -30.51 -20.05
C ILE A 511 15.03 -31.32 -21.06
N GLY A 512 15.61 -30.60 -22.03
CA GLY A 512 16.55 -31.12 -23.02
C GLY A 512 15.88 -31.45 -24.37
N ASN A 513 16.32 -30.76 -25.43
CA ASN A 513 15.82 -30.91 -26.80
C ASN A 513 14.28 -30.81 -26.94
N CYS A 514 13.67 -29.94 -26.14
CA CYS A 514 12.23 -29.64 -26.17
C CYS A 514 11.92 -28.74 -27.39
N VAL A 515 11.71 -29.35 -28.56
CA VAL A 515 11.39 -28.64 -29.81
C VAL A 515 9.99 -29.02 -30.28
N GLY A 516 9.18 -28.01 -30.59
CA GLY A 516 7.78 -28.14 -30.97
C GLY A 516 6.86 -28.42 -29.77
N PRO A 517 5.79 -27.64 -29.56
CA PRO A 517 4.99 -27.73 -28.34
C PRO A 517 4.26 -29.07 -28.18
N SER A 518 3.75 -29.64 -29.29
CA SER A 518 3.04 -30.93 -29.28
C SER A 518 3.97 -32.14 -29.27
N THR A 519 5.22 -31.99 -29.74
CA THR A 519 6.23 -33.06 -29.80
C THR A 519 7.11 -33.09 -28.55
N CYS A 520 7.30 -31.95 -27.89
CA CYS A 520 8.06 -31.89 -26.65
C CYS A 520 7.30 -32.64 -25.53
N PRO A 521 7.92 -33.66 -24.91
CA PRO A 521 7.24 -34.50 -23.95
C PRO A 521 6.92 -33.75 -22.65
N ALA A 522 5.74 -34.06 -22.10
CA ALA A 522 5.35 -33.66 -20.75
C ALA A 522 6.36 -34.19 -19.72
N GLY A 523 6.77 -33.34 -18.77
CA GLY A 523 7.65 -33.74 -17.69
C GLY A 523 6.92 -34.57 -16.63
N THR A 524 7.70 -35.41 -15.93
CA THR A 524 7.28 -36.24 -14.81
C THR A 524 8.30 -36.13 -13.67
N GLY A 525 7.81 -35.88 -12.45
CA GLY A 525 8.69 -35.61 -11.32
C GLY A 525 9.60 -34.41 -11.60
N LYS A 526 10.89 -34.51 -11.26
CA LYS A 526 11.85 -33.41 -11.37
C LYS A 526 12.54 -33.27 -12.75
N ASN A 527 12.14 -34.04 -13.76
CA ASN A 527 12.78 -33.97 -15.09
C ASN A 527 12.35 -32.74 -15.92
N SER A 528 11.40 -31.97 -15.42
CA SER A 528 11.02 -30.64 -15.92
C SER A 528 11.74 -29.49 -15.21
N SER A 529 12.60 -29.79 -14.23
CA SER A 529 13.43 -28.79 -13.57
C SER A 529 14.75 -28.60 -14.29
N MET A 530 15.09 -27.35 -14.58
CA MET A 530 16.41 -26.93 -15.06
C MET A 530 17.37 -26.56 -13.91
N TYR A 531 16.89 -26.51 -12.66
CA TYR A 531 17.67 -26.17 -11.46
C TYR A 531 18.36 -24.80 -11.50
N LEU A 532 17.84 -23.88 -12.31
CA LEU A 532 18.26 -22.48 -12.39
C LEU A 532 17.13 -21.58 -11.91
N LEU A 533 17.43 -20.34 -11.55
CA LEU A 533 16.40 -19.32 -11.37
C LEU A 533 16.00 -18.79 -12.75
N SER A 534 14.80 -19.16 -13.20
CA SER A 534 14.22 -18.66 -14.46
C SER A 534 13.78 -17.18 -14.33
N TRP A 535 13.28 -16.60 -15.43
CA TRP A 535 12.83 -15.20 -15.49
C TRP A 535 11.63 -14.93 -14.56
N TYR A 536 10.76 -15.92 -14.37
CA TYR A 536 9.59 -15.83 -13.50
C TYR A 536 9.07 -17.21 -13.12
N TYR A 537 8.27 -17.24 -12.06
CA TYR A 537 7.13 -18.16 -11.98
C TYR A 537 5.86 -17.32 -11.77
N ALA A 538 4.71 -17.87 -12.17
CA ALA A 538 3.45 -17.16 -12.04
C ALA A 538 2.33 -18.11 -11.62
N TRP A 539 1.32 -17.57 -10.98
CA TRP A 539 0.15 -18.32 -10.54
C TRP A 539 -1.10 -17.44 -10.61
N GLY A 540 -2.25 -18.07 -10.78
CA GLY A 540 -3.51 -17.36 -10.90
C GLY A 540 -4.71 -18.28 -10.76
N GLY A 541 -5.90 -17.69 -10.72
CA GLY A 541 -7.14 -18.42 -10.58
C GLY A 541 -8.35 -17.56 -10.87
N ALA A 542 -9.49 -18.21 -11.12
CA ALA A 542 -10.74 -17.49 -11.22
C ALA A 542 -11.08 -16.84 -9.86
N THR A 543 -11.57 -15.61 -9.86
CA THR A 543 -12.13 -15.00 -8.66
C THR A 543 -13.52 -15.56 -8.37
N ASP A 544 -14.24 -15.94 -9.43
CA ASP A 544 -15.51 -16.66 -9.33
C ASP A 544 -15.27 -18.14 -8.99
N THR A 545 -15.74 -18.55 -7.81
CA THR A 545 -15.68 -19.94 -7.38
C THR A 545 -16.45 -20.92 -8.27
N SER A 546 -17.40 -20.43 -9.08
CA SER A 546 -18.16 -21.26 -10.03
C SER A 546 -17.36 -21.64 -11.28
N ALA A 547 -16.33 -20.86 -11.65
CA ALA A 547 -15.43 -21.20 -12.75
C ALA A 547 -14.46 -22.33 -12.36
N GLY A 548 -14.05 -22.39 -11.09
CA GLY A 548 -13.47 -23.59 -10.48
C GLY A 548 -12.07 -23.98 -10.97
N TRP A 549 -11.22 -23.02 -11.33
CA TRP A 549 -9.85 -23.29 -11.81
C TRP A 549 -8.80 -22.37 -11.17
N ALA A 550 -7.58 -22.91 -11.08
CA ALA A 550 -6.36 -22.19 -10.78
C ALA A 550 -5.18 -22.82 -11.54
N TRP A 551 -4.13 -22.05 -11.78
CA TRP A 551 -2.98 -22.46 -12.57
C TRP A 551 -1.66 -21.98 -11.95
N ARG A 552 -0.56 -22.67 -12.31
CA ARG A 552 0.82 -22.30 -11.99
C ARG A 552 1.72 -22.61 -13.17
N ILE A 553 2.68 -21.73 -13.42
CA ILE A 553 3.74 -21.91 -14.43
C ILE A 553 5.10 -21.56 -13.82
N GLY A 554 6.14 -22.26 -14.24
CA GLY A 554 7.52 -21.80 -14.07
C GLY A 554 7.91 -20.82 -15.19
N SER A 555 9.14 -20.91 -15.68
CA SER A 555 9.55 -20.27 -16.93
C SER A 555 10.65 -21.07 -17.62
N SER A 556 10.59 -21.16 -18.94
CA SER A 556 11.55 -21.89 -19.76
C SER A 556 12.81 -21.05 -20.08
N HIS A 557 12.82 -19.79 -19.65
CA HIS A 557 13.88 -18.82 -19.93
C HIS A 557 14.67 -18.55 -18.65
N ALA A 558 15.98 -18.82 -18.67
CA ALA A 558 16.87 -18.51 -17.57
C ALA A 558 17.96 -17.53 -18.02
N HIS A 559 18.24 -16.53 -17.18
CA HIS A 559 19.24 -15.51 -17.46
C HIS A 559 20.37 -15.55 -16.43
N GLY A 560 21.61 -15.37 -16.87
CA GLY A 560 22.78 -15.43 -15.98
C GLY A 560 22.73 -14.42 -14.83
N GLY A 561 22.12 -13.26 -15.06
CA GLY A 561 21.94 -12.21 -14.03
C GLY A 561 20.97 -12.55 -12.90
N TYR A 562 20.13 -13.58 -13.06
CA TYR A 562 19.15 -13.99 -12.03
C TYR A 562 19.73 -15.00 -11.04
N GLN A 563 20.86 -15.63 -11.38
CA GLN A 563 21.38 -16.73 -10.59
C GLN A 563 21.98 -16.24 -9.27
N ASN A 564 21.69 -16.92 -8.17
CA ASN A 564 22.17 -16.53 -6.84
C ASN A 564 22.74 -17.74 -6.07
N PRO A 565 24.03 -18.07 -6.26
CA PRO A 565 24.68 -19.19 -5.56
C PRO A 565 24.86 -19.00 -4.06
N LEU A 566 24.59 -17.81 -3.51
CA LEU A 566 24.64 -17.57 -2.06
C LEU A 566 23.28 -17.84 -1.40
N ALA A 567 22.19 -17.66 -2.15
CA ALA A 567 20.85 -18.01 -1.69
C ALA A 567 20.58 -19.53 -1.80
N ALA A 568 21.11 -20.18 -2.84
CA ALA A 568 21.09 -21.63 -3.02
C ALA A 568 22.06 -22.35 -2.09
#